data_AF-A0A971NIR6-F1
#
_entry.id   AF-A0A971NIR6-F1
#
_cell.length_a   1.000
_cell.length_b   1.000
_cell.length_c   1.000
_cell.angle_alpha   90.00
_cell.angle_beta   90.00
_cell.angle_gamma   90.00
#
_symmetry.space_group_name_H-M   'P 1'
#
loop_
_entity.id
_entity.type
_entity.pdbx_description
1 polymer ?
#
loop_
_entity_poly.entity_id
_entity_poly.type
_entity_poly.pdbx_seq_one_letter_code
_entity_poly.pdbx_strand_id
1 'polypeptide(L)'
;MADILELSVQYRNSGIACKYKLVELRRRADSEDLTFEEKVEVKRQITMLTAMSRDCIAISNYLRTYSERRDRLEQLRKSARV
;
A
#
# COMPACT_ATOMS: atom_id res chain seq x y z
N MET A 1 -3.52 19.11 -9.89
CA MET A 1 -3.69 18.35 -8.63
C MET A 1 -3.99 16.92 -9.04
N ALA A 2 -3.17 15.95 -8.66
CA ALA A 2 -3.47 14.55 -8.93
C ALA A 2 -4.84 14.20 -8.30
N ASP A 3 -5.67 13.47 -9.04
CA ASP A 3 -6.96 13.02 -8.53
C ASP A 3 -6.71 12.14 -7.29
N ILE A 4 -7.40 12.43 -6.18
CA ILE A 4 -7.24 11.68 -4.92
C ILE A 4 -7.54 10.19 -5.15
N LEU A 5 -8.45 9.88 -6.07
CA LEU A 5 -8.74 8.50 -6.47
C LEU A 5 -7.56 7.87 -7.22
N GLU A 6 -6.89 8.62 -8.09
CA GLU A 6 -5.70 8.16 -8.79
C GLU A 6 -4.57 7.87 -7.79
N LEU A 7 -4.33 8.75 -6.83
CA LEU A 7 -3.36 8.52 -5.75
C LEU A 7 -3.71 7.28 -4.92
N SER A 8 -5.00 7.09 -4.60
CA SER A 8 -5.48 5.87 -3.94
C SER A 8 -5.11 4.61 -4.71
N VAL A 9 -5.29 4.60 -6.04
CA VAL A 9 -4.92 3.48 -6.91
C VAL A 9 -3.41 3.27 -6.94
N GLN A 10 -2.62 4.33 -7.04
CA GLN A 10 -1.16 4.25 -7.03
C GLN A 10 -0.64 3.62 -5.73
N TYR A 11 -1.11 4.08 -4.57
CA TYR A 11 -0.77 3.46 -3.27
C TYR A 11 -1.22 2.01 -3.18
N ARG A 12 -2.39 1.66 -3.74
CA ARG A 12 -2.85 0.26 -3.80
C ARG A 12 -1.86 -0.61 -4.57
N ASN A 13 -1.44 -0.14 -5.74
CA ASN A 13 -0.53 -0.86 -6.62
C ASN A 13 0.85 -1.03 -5.98
N SER A 14 1.39 0.01 -5.33
CA SER A 14 2.64 -0.09 -4.57
C SER A 14 2.53 -1.10 -3.42
N GLY A 15 1.42 -1.09 -2.69
CA GLY A 15 1.18 -2.06 -1.61
C GLY A 15 1.10 -3.50 -2.09
N ILE A 16 0.50 -3.74 -3.26
CA ILE A 16 0.44 -5.04 -3.94
C ILE A 16 1.83 -5.47 -4.44
N ALA A 17 2.58 -4.57 -5.07
CA ALA A 17 3.95 -4.84 -5.52
C ALA A 17 4.86 -5.26 -4.35
N CYS A 18 4.74 -4.60 -3.20
CA CYS A 18 5.44 -5.01 -1.97
C CYS A 18 5.06 -6.44 -1.57
N LYS A 19 3.79 -6.85 -1.66
CA LYS A 19 3.37 -8.23 -1.34
C LYS A 19 3.99 -9.25 -2.28
N TYR A 20 4.04 -8.97 -3.59
CA TYR A 20 4.70 -9.87 -4.54
C TYR A 20 6.19 -10.02 -4.21
N LYS A 21 6.88 -8.91 -3.93
CA LYS A 21 8.29 -8.95 -3.56
C LYS A 21 8.53 -9.68 -2.23
N LEU A 22 7.62 -9.55 -1.26
CA LEU A 22 7.67 -10.30 0.00
C LEU A 22 7.59 -11.81 -0.20
N VAL A 23 6.75 -12.29 -1.12
CA VAL A 23 6.66 -13.72 -1.45
C VAL A 23 8.00 -14.23 -2.01
N GLU A 24 8.60 -13.48 -2.92
CA GLU A 24 9.92 -13.79 -3.49
C GLU A 24 11.00 -13.83 -2.40
N LEU A 25 11.07 -12.80 -1.55
CA LEU A 25 12.08 -12.72 -0.49
C LEU A 25 11.92 -13.78 0.58
N ARG A 26 10.68 -14.16 0.94
CA ARG A 26 10.43 -15.26 1.89
C ARG A 26 10.94 -16.58 1.34
N ARG A 27 10.65 -16.89 0.08
CA ARG A 27 11.21 -18.08 -0.59
C ARG A 27 12.74 -18.06 -0.63
N ARG A 28 13.34 -16.90 -0.87
CA ARG A 28 14.79 -16.74 -0.84
C ARG A 28 15.37 -16.92 0.57
N ALA A 29 14.68 -16.41 1.60
CA ALA A 29 15.12 -16.53 3.00
C ALA A 29 15.19 -17.99 3.48
N ASP A 30 14.35 -18.86 2.92
CA ASP A 30 14.30 -20.29 3.23
C ASP A 30 15.38 -21.09 2.46
N SER A 31 16.17 -20.45 1.59
CA SER A 31 17.28 -21.12 0.88
C SER A 31 18.47 -21.38 1.81
N GLU A 32 19.01 -22.60 1.74
CA GLU A 32 20.18 -23.01 2.52
C GLU A 32 21.48 -22.35 2.03
N ASP A 33 21.53 -21.90 0.77
CA ASP A 33 22.74 -21.38 0.09
C ASP A 33 23.15 -19.96 0.49
N LEU A 34 22.38 -19.29 1.35
CA LEU A 34 22.70 -17.92 1.77
C LEU A 34 23.69 -17.88 2.92
N THR A 35 24.68 -17.01 2.82
CA THR A 35 25.55 -16.61 3.94
C THR A 35 24.74 -15.93 5.05
N PHE A 36 25.32 -15.84 6.24
CA PHE A 36 24.66 -15.17 7.37
C PHE A 36 24.31 -13.70 7.06
N GLU A 37 25.23 -12.97 6.43
CA GLU A 37 25.05 -11.56 6.06
C GLU A 37 23.89 -11.39 5.06
N GLU A 38 23.81 -12.26 4.06
CA GLU A 38 22.70 -12.27 3.10
C GLU A 38 21.36 -12.60 3.76
N LYS A 39 21.33 -13.57 4.69
CA LYS A 39 20.12 -13.91 5.46
C LYS A 39 19.64 -12.71 6.28
N VAL A 40 20.56 -11.96 6.90
CA VAL A 40 20.22 -10.74 7.66
C VAL A 40 19.65 -9.67 6.73
N GLU A 41 20.27 -9.43 5.57
CA GLU A 41 19.79 -8.44 4.61
C GLU A 41 18.40 -8.80 4.05
N VAL A 42 18.17 -10.07 3.70
CA VAL A 42 16.85 -10.54 3.26
C VAL A 42 15.80 -10.33 4.35
N LYS A 43 16.09 -10.63 5.62
CA LYS A 43 15.17 -10.39 6.75
C LYS A 43 14.88 -8.90 6.94
N ARG A 44 15.89 -8.03 6.77
CA ARG A 44 15.71 -6.57 6.83
C ARG A 44 14.76 -6.10 5.74
N GLN A 45 14.96 -6.54 4.50
CA GLN A 45 14.09 -6.21 3.36
C GLN A 45 12.65 -6.71 3.58
N ILE A 46 12.48 -7.94 4.09
CA ILE A 46 11.15 -8.46 4.44
C ILE A 46 10.46 -7.57 5.48
N THR A 47 11.18 -7.12 6.49
CA THR A 47 10.62 -6.27 7.55
C THR A 47 10.17 -4.93 6.98
N MET A 48 11.03 -4.28 6.20
CA MET A 48 10.73 -2.99 5.57
C MET A 48 9.54 -3.08 4.61
N LEU A 49 9.54 -4.06 3.69
CA LEU A 49 8.46 -4.23 2.72
C LEU A 49 7.14 -4.65 3.37
N THR A 50 7.18 -5.35 4.51
CA THR A 50 5.98 -5.68 5.30
C THR A 50 5.33 -4.41 5.84
N ALA A 51 6.12 -3.51 6.43
CA ALA A 51 5.62 -2.22 6.90
C ALA A 51 5.08 -1.37 5.73
N MET A 52 5.90 -1.18 4.68
CA MET A 52 5.51 -0.40 3.51
C MET A 52 4.24 -0.92 2.84
N SER A 53 4.07 -2.24 2.71
CA SER A 53 2.86 -2.83 2.14
C SER A 53 1.62 -2.45 2.95
N ARG A 54 1.70 -2.54 4.29
CA ARG A 54 0.58 -2.19 5.18
C ARG A 54 0.24 -0.71 5.06
N ASP A 55 1.25 0.16 5.09
CA ASP A 55 1.06 1.61 5.02
C ASP A 55 0.46 2.04 3.68
N CYS A 56 0.97 1.49 2.57
CA CYS A 56 0.43 1.75 1.25
C CYS A 56 -1.05 1.35 1.12
N ILE A 57 -1.43 0.18 1.64
CA ILE A 57 -2.83 -0.26 1.62
C ILE A 57 -3.70 0.62 2.53
N ALA A 58 -3.20 1.02 3.70
CA ALA A 58 -3.92 1.90 4.62
C ALA A 58 -4.15 3.29 4.00
N ILE A 59 -3.13 3.89 3.39
CA ILE A 59 -3.21 5.18 2.70
C ILE A 59 -4.19 5.09 1.53
N SER A 60 -4.10 4.04 0.71
CA SER A 60 -5.05 3.79 -0.38
C SER A 60 -6.50 3.79 0.11
N ASN A 61 -6.79 3.01 1.16
CA ASN A 61 -8.13 2.95 1.74
C ASN A 61 -8.58 4.32 2.27
N TYR A 62 -7.70 5.03 2.98
CA TYR A 62 -7.99 6.36 3.52
C TYR A 62 -8.35 7.36 2.41
N LEU A 63 -7.53 7.43 1.35
CA LEU A 63 -7.75 8.35 0.23
C LEU A 63 -9.06 8.05 -0.49
N ARG A 64 -9.38 6.76 -0.72
CA ARG A 64 -10.66 6.37 -1.33
C ARG A 64 -11.84 6.79 -0.48
N THR A 65 -11.84 6.43 0.81
CA THR A 65 -12.92 6.79 1.74
C THR A 65 -13.07 8.30 1.88
N TYR A 66 -11.96 9.04 1.88
CA TYR A 66 -11.99 10.50 1.89
C TYR A 66 -12.67 11.06 0.64
N SER A 67 -12.33 10.57 -0.55
CA SER A 67 -12.95 11.00 -1.80
C SER A 67 -14.46 10.72 -1.81
N GLU A 68 -14.87 9.50 -1.47
CA GLU A 68 -16.28 9.09 -1.41
C GLU A 68 -17.08 9.97 -0.43
N ARG A 69 -16.50 10.26 0.74
CA ARG A 69 -17.13 11.12 1.75
C ARG A 69 -17.25 12.55 1.26
N ARG A 70 -16.21 13.10 0.62
CA ARG A 70 -16.24 14.45 0.05
C ARG A 70 -17.36 14.57 -0.97
N ASP A 71 -17.43 13.63 -1.91
CA ASP A 71 -18.41 13.68 -3.01
C ASP A 71 -19.85 13.56 -2.46
N ARG A 72 -20.07 12.71 -1.45
CA ARG A 72 -21.36 12.62 -0.73
C ARG A 72 -21.75 13.93 -0.05
N LEU A 73 -20.80 14.61 0.61
CA LEU A 73 -21.07 15.89 1.26
C LEU A 73 -21.39 17.00 0.24
N GLU A 74 -20.75 16.98 -0.92
CA GLU A 74 -21.05 17.91 -2.01
C GLU A 74 -22.45 17.67 -2.58
N GLN A 75 -22.86 16.41 -2.76
CA GLN A 75 -24.23 16.07 -3.17
C GLN A 75 -25.27 16.58 -2.18
N LEU A 76 -25.06 16.35 -0.87
CA LEU A 76 -25.96 16.83 0.17
C LEU A 76 -26.05 18.37 0.21
N ARG A 77 -24.93 19.07 -0.01
CA ARG A 77 -24.92 20.54 -0.11
C ARG A 77 -25.70 21.05 -1.31
N LYS A 78 -25.64 20.35 -2.45
CA LYS A 78 -26.41 20.71 -3.64
C LYS A 78 -27.90 20.45 -3.45
N SER A 79 -28.28 19.32 -2.84
CA SER A 79 -29.68 18.99 -2.57
C SER A 79 -30.33 19.87 -1.50
N ALA A 80 -29.56 20.41 -0.54
CA ALA A 80 -30.06 21.32 0.49
C ALA A 80 -30.20 22.79 0.03
N ARG A 81 -29.75 23.12 -1.18
CA ARG A 81 -29.87 24.45 -1.80
C ARG A 81 -31.05 24.56 -2.78
N VAL A 82 -31.82 23.48 -2.93
CA VAL A 82 -33.08 23.40 -3.68
C VAL A 82 -34.21 23.32 -2.67
#